data_AF-A0A356KYG7-F1
#
_entry.id   AF-A0A356KYG7-F1
#
_cell.length_a   1.000
_cell.length_b   1.000
_cell.length_c   1.000
_cell.angle_alpha   90.00
_cell.angle_beta   90.00
_cell.angle_gamma   90.00
#
_symmetry.space_group_name_H-M   'P 1'
#
loop_
_entity.id
_entity.type
_entity.pdbx_description
1 polymer ?
#
loop_
_entity_poly.entity_id
_entity_poly.type
_entity_poly.pdbx_seq_one_letter_code
_entity_poly.pdbx_strand_id
1 'polypeptide(L)'
;FWGPDATALAERFGAKELADGRFGWRDEPYKSVREHAPSVEGAVKEEKLRVRTDYRPHGHYHLLRAGLEASEEDCAVLELGEARVCGFGNRWGDGLFRVAQLRDAAGNLLRLRAEVGDEKSQRLSRQVALRSKTAFVSKLVADGCKVRFLYREEADNENDSGWRVFRGIESQDYVDDPSNCVLMPLGAIVDRDPELKKIYEAPPGSAFERGQDDEPFAFVDDFTPG
;
A
#
# COMPACT_ATOMS: atom_id res chain seq x y z
N PHE A 1 -24.86 2.32 3.69
CA PHE A 1 -24.76 3.75 4.05
C PHE A 1 -25.59 4.03 5.30
N TRP A 2 -25.32 5.13 6.01
CA TRP A 2 -26.02 5.52 7.25
C TRP A 2 -25.90 7.03 7.51
N GLY A 3 -26.80 7.59 8.32
CA GLY A 3 -26.81 9.02 8.67
C GLY A 3 -28.22 9.63 8.68
N PRO A 4 -28.35 10.91 9.06
CA PRO A 4 -29.63 11.61 9.16
C PRO A 4 -30.53 11.50 7.92
N ASP A 5 -29.95 11.56 6.72
CA ASP A 5 -30.73 11.55 5.47
C ASP A 5 -30.81 10.13 4.85
N ALA A 6 -30.37 9.09 5.57
CA ALA A 6 -30.25 7.74 5.03
C ALA A 6 -31.60 7.05 4.78
N THR A 7 -32.63 7.33 5.57
CA THR A 7 -33.98 6.74 5.37
C THR A 7 -34.59 7.20 4.05
N ALA A 8 -34.59 8.51 3.79
CA ALA A 8 -35.09 9.06 2.53
C ALA A 8 -34.28 8.56 1.33
N LEU A 9 -32.96 8.44 1.49
CA LEU A 9 -32.08 7.88 0.47
C LEU A 9 -32.35 6.38 0.23
N ALA A 10 -32.67 5.62 1.28
CA ALA A 10 -33.03 4.22 1.18
C ALA A 10 -34.36 4.01 0.46
N GLU A 11 -35.38 4.80 0.78
CA GLU A 11 -36.67 4.78 0.07
C GLU A 11 -36.50 5.10 -1.42
N ARG A 12 -35.72 6.14 -1.75
CA ARG A 12 -35.47 6.55 -3.14
C ARG A 12 -34.82 5.46 -3.98
N PHE A 13 -33.80 4.80 -3.44
CA PHE A 13 -33.03 3.82 -4.18
C PHE A 13 -33.49 2.38 -3.96
N GLY A 14 -34.48 2.15 -3.09
CA GLY A 14 -34.95 0.80 -2.73
C GLY A 14 -33.93 0.01 -1.91
N ALA A 15 -33.15 0.68 -1.06
CA ALA A 15 -32.22 0.03 -0.15
C ALA A 15 -32.96 -0.59 1.05
N LYS A 16 -32.51 -1.75 1.53
CA LYS A 16 -33.10 -2.43 2.69
C LYS A 16 -32.46 -1.93 3.97
N GLU A 17 -33.22 -1.94 5.06
CA GLU A 17 -32.66 -1.78 6.40
C GLU A 17 -31.77 -2.98 6.75
N LEU A 18 -30.60 -2.70 7.30
CA LEU A 18 -29.59 -3.63 7.76
C LEU A 18 -29.40 -3.44 9.28
N ALA A 19 -28.55 -4.26 9.91
CA ALA A 19 -28.20 -4.11 11.31
C ALA A 19 -27.63 -2.71 11.64
N ASP A 20 -27.85 -2.27 12.88
CA ASP A 20 -27.33 -1.03 13.47
C ASP A 20 -27.72 0.27 12.75
N GLY A 21 -28.96 0.33 12.23
CA GLY A 21 -29.51 1.53 11.57
C GLY A 21 -28.82 1.88 10.25
N ARG A 22 -28.21 0.89 9.60
CA ARG A 22 -27.59 1.04 8.28
C ARG A 22 -28.58 0.63 7.20
N PHE A 23 -28.45 1.23 6.02
CA PHE A 23 -29.23 0.87 4.84
C PHE A 23 -28.31 0.41 3.72
N GLY A 24 -28.78 -0.52 2.90
CA GLY A 24 -28.05 -0.96 1.73
C GLY A 24 -28.60 -2.25 1.11
N TRP A 25 -27.76 -2.87 0.29
CA TRP A 25 -28.03 -4.14 -0.35
C TRP A 25 -26.98 -5.15 0.09
N ARG A 26 -27.40 -6.39 0.37
CA ARG A 26 -26.52 -7.52 0.69
C ARG A 26 -26.78 -8.64 -0.31
N ASP A 27 -25.74 -9.41 -0.58
CA ASP A 27 -25.79 -10.60 -1.44
C ASP A 27 -26.31 -10.33 -2.87
N GLU A 28 -26.10 -9.11 -3.38
CA GLU A 28 -26.45 -8.72 -4.76
C GLU A 28 -25.34 -9.11 -5.76
N PRO A 29 -25.68 -9.47 -7.00
CA PRO A 29 -24.71 -9.64 -8.07
C PRO A 29 -23.86 -8.38 -8.27
N TYR A 30 -22.57 -8.57 -8.57
CA TYR A 30 -21.63 -7.46 -8.81
C TYR A 30 -22.11 -6.44 -9.86
N LYS A 31 -22.95 -6.86 -10.81
CA LYS A 31 -23.57 -5.97 -11.80
C LYS A 31 -24.52 -4.97 -11.15
N SER A 32 -25.44 -5.41 -10.29
CA SER A 32 -26.37 -4.52 -9.57
C SER A 32 -25.62 -3.52 -8.70
N VAL A 33 -24.53 -3.98 -8.09
CA VAL A 33 -23.66 -3.15 -7.25
C VAL A 33 -23.03 -1.99 -8.03
N ARG A 34 -22.62 -2.21 -9.28
CA ARG A 34 -22.10 -1.17 -10.18
C ARG A 34 -23.14 -0.12 -10.57
N GLU A 35 -24.42 -0.43 -10.43
CA GLU A 35 -25.52 0.50 -10.70
C GLU A 35 -25.88 1.31 -9.44
N HIS A 36 -25.92 0.65 -8.27
CA HIS A 36 -26.28 1.30 -7.00
C HIS A 36 -25.20 2.25 -6.48
N ALA A 37 -23.92 1.83 -6.44
CA ALA A 37 -22.89 2.61 -5.75
C ALA A 37 -22.65 4.00 -6.37
N PRO A 38 -22.44 4.14 -7.70
CA PRO A 38 -22.27 5.47 -8.31
C PRO A 38 -23.52 6.34 -8.20
N SER A 39 -24.72 5.75 -8.24
CA SER A 39 -25.98 6.48 -8.13
C SER A 39 -26.18 7.07 -6.74
N VAL A 40 -25.88 6.29 -5.69
CA VAL A 40 -25.94 6.73 -4.30
C VAL A 40 -24.87 7.79 -4.03
N GLU A 41 -23.63 7.57 -4.45
CA GLU A 41 -22.55 8.54 -4.28
C GLU A 41 -22.82 9.86 -5.02
N GLY A 42 -23.37 9.76 -6.24
CA GLY A 42 -23.81 10.91 -7.03
C GLY A 42 -24.86 11.73 -6.30
N ALA A 43 -25.95 11.11 -5.85
CA ALA A 43 -27.01 11.80 -5.11
C ALA A 43 -26.50 12.44 -3.81
N VAL A 44 -25.68 11.73 -3.04
CA VAL A 44 -25.07 12.27 -1.80
C VAL A 44 -24.24 13.52 -2.11
N LYS A 45 -23.48 13.51 -3.19
CA LYS A 45 -22.62 14.63 -3.60
C LYS A 45 -23.42 15.81 -4.16
N GLU A 46 -24.37 15.56 -5.05
CA GLU A 46 -25.18 16.59 -5.72
C GLU A 46 -26.10 17.32 -4.74
N GLU A 47 -26.75 16.58 -3.85
CA GLU A 47 -27.75 17.10 -2.92
C GLU A 47 -27.16 17.42 -1.54
N LYS A 48 -25.85 17.20 -1.35
CA LYS A 48 -25.12 17.43 -0.09
C LYS A 48 -25.76 16.72 1.11
N LEU A 49 -26.23 15.49 0.89
CA LEU A 49 -26.89 14.68 1.91
C LEU A 49 -25.90 14.33 3.04
N ARG A 50 -26.37 14.36 4.28
CA ARG A 50 -25.60 13.96 5.47
C ARG A 50 -25.66 12.46 5.64
N VAL A 51 -25.04 11.76 4.71
CA VAL A 51 -24.97 10.30 4.70
C VAL A 51 -23.51 9.90 4.55
N ARG A 52 -23.08 8.92 5.35
CA ARG A 52 -21.83 8.20 5.11
C ARG A 52 -22.10 6.97 4.27
N THR A 53 -21.35 6.85 3.18
CA THR A 53 -21.35 5.67 2.33
C THR A 53 -20.15 4.80 2.68
N ASP A 54 -20.33 3.49 2.58
CA ASP A 54 -19.27 2.50 2.70
C ASP A 54 -19.55 1.47 1.61
N TYR A 55 -18.60 1.35 0.69
CA TYR A 55 -18.67 0.39 -0.38
C TYR A 55 -17.69 -0.74 -0.08
N ARG A 56 -18.24 -1.89 0.30
CA ARG A 56 -17.45 -3.11 0.50
C ARG A 56 -17.92 -4.13 -0.51
N PRO A 57 -17.14 -4.42 -1.57
CA PRO A 57 -17.41 -5.60 -2.38
C PRO A 57 -17.32 -6.82 -1.44
N HIS A 58 -18.48 -7.37 -1.09
CA HIS A 58 -18.56 -8.52 -0.20
C HIS A 58 -18.09 -9.77 -0.95
N GLY A 59 -16.77 -9.98 -0.94
CA GLY A 59 -16.17 -11.24 -1.35
C GLY A 59 -16.15 -12.26 -0.22
N HIS A 60 -15.65 -13.47 -0.50
CA HIS A 60 -15.49 -14.56 0.47
C HIS A 60 -14.72 -14.14 1.75
N TYR A 61 -13.84 -13.13 1.66
CA TYR A 61 -13.16 -12.53 2.81
C TYR A 61 -14.12 -12.00 3.89
N HIS A 62 -15.28 -11.43 3.50
CA HIS A 62 -16.26 -10.93 4.46
C HIS A 62 -16.93 -12.05 5.25
N LEU A 63 -17.25 -13.16 4.60
CA LEU A 63 -17.80 -14.34 5.26
C LEU A 63 -16.78 -14.93 6.23
N LEU A 64 -15.51 -14.99 5.82
CA LEU A 64 -14.43 -15.44 6.68
C LEU A 64 -14.25 -14.53 7.90
N ARG A 65 -14.30 -13.20 7.69
CA ARG A 65 -14.19 -12.21 8.78
C ARG A 65 -15.36 -12.28 9.75
N ALA A 66 -16.59 -12.45 9.26
CA ALA A 66 -17.75 -12.63 10.14
C ALA A 66 -17.60 -13.91 10.98
N GLY A 67 -17.05 -14.98 10.41
CA GLY A 67 -16.71 -16.19 11.16
C GLY A 67 -15.65 -15.94 12.24
N LEU A 68 -14.61 -15.14 11.95
CA LEU A 68 -13.58 -14.78 12.94
C LEU A 68 -14.19 -14.02 14.11
N GLU A 69 -14.99 -12.99 13.82
CA GLU A 69 -15.64 -12.14 14.83
C GLU A 69 -16.62 -12.92 15.72
N ALA A 70 -17.23 -14.00 15.21
CA ALA A 70 -18.13 -14.87 15.96
C ALA A 70 -17.40 -15.97 16.77
N SER A 71 -16.10 -16.15 16.56
CA SER A 71 -15.31 -17.23 17.14
C SER A 71 -14.54 -16.76 18.37
N GLU A 72 -14.69 -17.43 19.51
CA GLU A 72 -13.90 -17.13 20.73
C GLU A 72 -12.40 -17.32 20.51
N GLU A 73 -12.04 -18.27 19.65
CA GLU A 73 -10.66 -18.61 19.31
C GLU A 73 -10.08 -17.72 18.20
N ASP A 74 -10.84 -16.73 17.72
CA ASP A 74 -10.45 -15.83 16.63
C ASP A 74 -9.97 -16.60 15.38
N CYS A 75 -10.69 -17.69 15.07
CA CYS A 75 -10.44 -18.53 13.90
C CYS A 75 -11.74 -18.93 13.19
N ALA A 76 -11.67 -19.09 11.88
CA ALA A 76 -12.83 -19.43 11.05
C ALA A 76 -12.45 -20.30 9.87
N VAL A 77 -13.40 -21.10 9.37
CA VAL A 77 -13.23 -21.88 8.15
C VAL A 77 -14.37 -21.54 7.20
N LEU A 78 -14.02 -21.32 5.93
CA LEU A 78 -14.95 -21.11 4.84
C LEU A 78 -14.71 -22.16 3.76
N GLU A 79 -15.77 -22.89 3.39
CA GLU A 79 -15.76 -23.83 2.28
C GLU A 79 -16.00 -23.08 0.97
N LEU A 80 -15.05 -23.17 0.04
CA LEU A 80 -15.09 -22.54 -1.29
C LEU A 80 -14.91 -23.60 -2.37
N GLY A 81 -16.02 -24.19 -2.82
CA GLY A 81 -16.00 -25.33 -3.73
C GLY A 81 -15.38 -26.54 -3.04
N GLU A 82 -14.28 -27.07 -3.59
CA GLU A 82 -13.50 -28.17 -2.98
C GLU A 82 -12.40 -27.67 -2.03
N ALA A 83 -12.19 -26.35 -1.95
CA ALA A 83 -11.14 -25.76 -1.13
C ALA A 83 -11.67 -25.32 0.23
N ARG A 84 -10.90 -25.62 1.29
CA ARG A 84 -11.08 -25.04 2.61
C ARG A 84 -10.18 -23.84 2.81
N VAL A 85 -10.78 -22.70 3.12
CA VAL A 85 -10.06 -21.48 3.49
C VAL A 85 -10.16 -21.30 5.00
N CYS A 86 -9.02 -21.30 5.68
CA CYS A 86 -8.95 -21.01 7.11
C CYS A 86 -8.51 -19.56 7.31
N GLY A 87 -9.23 -18.85 8.17
CA GLY A 87 -8.88 -17.53 8.67
C GLY A 87 -8.39 -17.66 10.11
N PHE A 88 -7.38 -16.88 10.45
CA PHE A 88 -6.86 -16.75 11.80
C PHE A 88 -6.67 -15.26 12.06
N GLY A 89 -7.35 -14.73 13.07
CA GLY A 89 -7.10 -13.39 13.54
C GLY A 89 -5.74 -13.30 14.21
N ASN A 90 -5.24 -12.06 14.33
CA ASN A 90 -3.94 -11.81 14.92
C ASN A 90 -4.02 -10.54 15.78
N ARG A 91 -3.26 -10.51 16.86
CA ARG A 91 -3.13 -9.35 17.76
C ARG A 91 -1.79 -8.62 17.63
N TRP A 92 -0.94 -9.08 16.72
CA TRP A 92 0.40 -8.51 16.48
C TRP A 92 0.39 -7.32 15.53
N GLY A 93 -0.78 -7.02 14.95
CA GLY A 93 -0.98 -5.94 14.01
C GLY A 93 -0.83 -6.40 12.56
N ASP A 94 -0.78 -5.42 11.66
CA ASP A 94 -0.59 -5.68 10.25
C ASP A 94 0.86 -6.05 9.94
N GLY A 95 1.07 -6.91 8.94
CA GLY A 95 2.41 -7.32 8.55
C GLY A 95 2.43 -8.38 7.46
N LEU A 96 3.64 -8.62 6.96
CA LEU A 96 3.93 -9.76 6.10
C LEU A 96 4.35 -10.92 7.00
N PHE A 97 3.58 -12.01 6.98
CA PHE A 97 3.87 -13.22 7.75
C PHE A 97 4.26 -14.34 6.81
N ARG A 98 5.38 -14.99 7.10
CA ARG A 98 5.76 -16.19 6.36
C ARG A 98 4.92 -17.35 6.85
N VAL A 99 4.09 -17.91 5.97
CA VAL A 99 3.26 -19.08 6.27
C VAL A 99 3.83 -20.30 5.54
N ALA A 100 4.05 -21.39 6.27
CA ALA A 100 4.54 -22.65 5.75
C ALA A 100 3.58 -23.80 6.08
N GLN A 101 3.42 -24.71 5.13
CA GLN A 101 2.73 -25.98 5.31
C GLN A 101 3.76 -27.07 5.60
N LEU A 102 3.59 -27.78 6.71
CA LEU A 102 4.37 -28.96 7.03
C LEU A 102 3.53 -30.19 6.71
N ARG A 103 4.06 -31.06 5.87
CA ARG A 103 3.39 -32.28 5.39
C ARG A 103 4.17 -33.51 5.80
N ASP A 104 3.47 -34.64 5.95
CA ASP A 104 4.12 -35.94 6.13
C ASP A 104 4.72 -36.46 4.80
N ALA A 105 5.36 -37.63 4.86
CA ALA A 105 5.94 -38.27 3.67
C ALA A 105 4.91 -38.68 2.60
N ALA A 106 3.64 -38.82 2.98
CA ALA A 106 2.53 -39.11 2.07
C ALA A 106 1.87 -37.83 1.50
N GLY A 107 2.32 -36.65 1.93
CA GLY A 107 1.81 -35.35 1.49
C GLY A 107 0.61 -34.83 2.31
N ASN A 108 0.21 -35.50 3.38
CA ASN A 108 -0.88 -35.04 4.24
C ASN A 108 -0.44 -33.83 5.06
N LEU A 109 -1.32 -32.84 5.21
CA LEU A 109 -1.04 -31.64 6.01
C LEU A 109 -1.00 -31.99 7.49
N LEU A 110 0.16 -31.79 8.13
CA LEU A 110 0.35 -31.99 9.57
C LEU A 110 0.18 -30.69 10.36
N ARG A 111 0.76 -29.59 9.84
CA ARG A 111 0.82 -28.32 10.57
C ARG A 111 0.91 -27.13 9.62
N LEU A 112 0.25 -26.05 10.01
CA LEU A 112 0.51 -24.71 9.50
C LEU A 112 1.42 -23.97 10.49
N ARG A 113 2.45 -23.31 9.98
CA ARG A 113 3.35 -22.45 10.76
C ARG A 113 3.33 -21.05 10.17
N ALA A 114 2.97 -20.06 10.98
CA ALA A 114 3.17 -18.65 10.68
C ALA A 114 4.36 -18.13 11.50
N GLU A 115 5.33 -17.50 10.85
CA GLU A 115 6.44 -16.83 11.53
C GLU A 115 6.08 -15.35 11.72
N VAL A 116 6.10 -14.91 12.98
CA VAL A 116 5.79 -13.53 13.38
C VAL A 116 7.10 -12.84 13.73
N GLY A 117 7.34 -11.67 13.14
CA GLY A 117 8.46 -10.81 13.53
C GLY A 117 9.83 -11.31 13.11
N ASP A 118 9.94 -12.20 12.12
CA ASP A 118 11.26 -12.56 11.59
C ASP A 118 11.92 -11.35 10.88
N GLU A 119 13.24 -11.26 10.97
CA GLU A 119 14.00 -10.11 10.45
C GLU A 119 13.78 -9.89 8.94
N LYS A 120 13.59 -10.97 8.17
CA LYS A 120 13.38 -10.88 6.72
C LYS A 120 12.02 -10.25 6.42
N SER A 121 10.97 -10.67 7.12
CA SER A 121 9.63 -10.11 6.98
C SER A 121 9.57 -8.66 7.43
N GLN A 122 10.23 -8.33 8.55
CA GLN A 122 10.33 -6.94 8.99
C GLN A 122 11.11 -6.07 7.99
N ARG A 123 12.22 -6.59 7.44
CA ARG A 123 12.98 -5.88 6.41
C ARG A 123 12.13 -5.67 5.16
N LEU A 124 11.41 -6.69 4.69
CA LEU A 124 10.52 -6.58 3.54
C LEU A 124 9.42 -5.55 3.80
N SER A 125 8.81 -5.54 5.00
CA SER A 125 7.82 -4.54 5.39
C SER A 125 8.41 -3.12 5.35
N ARG A 126 9.62 -2.91 5.88
CA ARG A 126 10.33 -1.63 5.79
C ARG A 126 10.65 -1.24 4.35
N GLN A 127 11.06 -2.19 3.50
CA GLN A 127 11.30 -1.94 2.08
C GLN A 127 10.03 -1.53 1.34
N VAL A 128 8.91 -2.19 1.60
CA VAL A 128 7.60 -1.85 1.00
C VAL A 128 7.20 -0.44 1.42
N ALA A 129 7.28 -0.14 2.72
CA ALA A 129 6.95 1.19 3.25
C ALA A 129 7.89 2.29 2.72
N LEU A 130 9.19 2.01 2.61
CA LEU A 130 10.15 2.98 2.08
C LEU A 130 9.93 3.23 0.58
N ARG A 131 9.61 2.18 -0.19
CA ARG A 131 9.36 2.30 -1.63
C ARG A 131 8.03 2.96 -1.97
N SER A 132 7.05 2.98 -1.05
CA SER A 132 5.80 3.72 -1.24
C SER A 132 5.93 5.23 -0.99
N LYS A 133 6.99 5.66 -0.28
CA LYS A 133 7.28 7.09 -0.05
C LYS A 133 7.78 7.79 -1.31
N THR A 134 7.66 9.11 -1.34
CA THR A 134 8.18 9.96 -2.42
C THR A 134 9.63 10.33 -2.21
N ALA A 135 10.36 10.49 -3.30
CA ALA A 135 11.68 11.10 -3.35
C ALA A 135 11.61 12.40 -4.16
N PHE A 136 12.52 13.32 -3.85
CA PHE A 136 12.77 14.51 -4.67
C PHE A 136 13.64 14.12 -5.84
N VAL A 137 13.21 14.45 -7.06
CA VAL A 137 13.86 14.00 -8.29
C VAL A 137 14.01 15.19 -9.23
N SER A 138 15.23 15.39 -9.73
CA SER A 138 15.46 16.32 -10.84
C SER A 138 14.63 15.96 -12.07
N LYS A 139 14.21 16.96 -12.83
CA LYS A 139 13.44 16.77 -14.05
C LYS A 139 14.22 16.00 -15.11
N LEU A 140 15.55 16.14 -15.16
CA LEU A 140 16.42 15.33 -16.03
C LEU A 140 16.23 13.84 -15.78
N VAL A 141 16.24 13.40 -14.52
CA VAL A 141 16.00 11.99 -14.16
C VAL A 141 14.54 11.60 -14.37
N ALA A 142 13.59 12.49 -14.03
CA ALA A 142 12.17 12.24 -14.22
C ALA A 142 11.82 11.96 -15.70
N ASP A 143 12.45 12.73 -16.60
CA ASP A 143 12.32 12.66 -18.06
C ASP A 143 13.12 11.50 -18.70
N GLY A 144 13.81 10.69 -17.89
CA GLY A 144 14.39 9.42 -18.31
C GLY A 144 15.91 9.35 -18.31
N CYS A 145 16.62 10.41 -17.90
CA CYS A 145 18.07 10.30 -17.70
C CYS A 145 18.37 9.35 -16.54
N LYS A 146 19.47 8.61 -16.66
CA LYS A 146 19.96 7.74 -15.59
C LYS A 146 20.44 8.55 -14.40
N VAL A 147 20.14 8.06 -13.20
CA VAL A 147 20.61 8.62 -11.93
C VAL A 147 22.13 8.52 -11.89
N ARG A 148 22.85 9.56 -11.52
CA ARG A 148 24.31 9.43 -11.28
C ARG A 148 24.77 10.06 -9.98
N PHE A 149 23.90 10.80 -9.32
CA PHE A 149 24.14 11.33 -8.00
C PHE A 149 22.85 11.26 -7.18
N LEU A 150 22.96 10.82 -5.94
CA LEU A 150 21.85 10.82 -5.01
C LEU A 150 22.37 10.87 -3.58
N TYR A 151 21.59 11.50 -2.72
CA TYR A 151 21.86 11.53 -1.30
C TYR A 151 20.55 11.46 -0.51
N ARG A 152 20.66 11.12 0.77
CA ARG A 152 19.52 10.95 1.65
C ARG A 152 19.60 11.90 2.85
N GLU A 153 18.56 12.69 3.03
CA GLU A 153 18.38 13.56 4.20
C GLU A 153 17.39 12.93 5.19
N GLU A 154 17.23 13.59 6.33
CA GLU A 154 16.07 13.35 7.19
C GLU A 154 14.78 13.66 6.41
N ALA A 155 13.75 12.84 6.60
CA ALA A 155 12.51 13.01 5.90
C ALA A 155 11.74 14.23 6.42
N ASP A 156 11.25 15.08 5.51
CA ASP A 156 10.50 16.28 5.89
C ASP A 156 9.10 15.96 6.48
N ASN A 157 8.55 14.80 6.11
CA ASN A 157 7.25 14.31 6.57
C ASN A 157 7.12 12.78 6.41
N GLU A 158 6.01 12.21 6.86
CA GLU A 158 5.79 10.75 6.82
C GLU A 158 5.86 10.15 5.41
N ASN A 159 5.49 10.91 4.38
CA ASN A 159 5.49 10.46 2.99
C ASN A 159 6.82 10.73 2.27
N ASP A 160 7.71 11.53 2.85
CA ASP A 160 9.05 11.74 2.31
C ASP A 160 9.96 10.55 2.66
N SER A 161 10.70 10.07 1.67
CA SER A 161 11.73 9.04 1.82
C SER A 161 13.06 9.61 2.31
N GLY A 162 13.26 10.92 2.15
CA GLY A 162 14.52 11.63 2.36
C GLY A 162 15.46 11.57 1.16
N TRP A 163 15.17 10.79 0.13
CA TRP A 163 16.02 10.69 -1.05
C TRP A 163 15.90 11.91 -1.95
N ARG A 164 17.06 12.45 -2.36
CA ARG A 164 17.23 13.48 -3.38
C ARG A 164 18.03 12.87 -4.54
N VAL A 165 17.48 12.91 -5.75
CA VAL A 165 17.95 12.10 -6.89
C VAL A 165 18.22 12.94 -8.14
N PHE A 166 19.44 12.81 -8.68
CA PHE A 166 19.99 13.69 -9.71
C PHE A 166 20.73 12.93 -10.82
N ARG A 167 20.85 13.57 -11.98
CA ARG A 167 21.73 13.16 -13.07
C ARG A 167 23.21 13.47 -12.76
N GLY A 168 23.49 14.28 -11.75
CA GLY A 168 24.84 14.64 -11.31
C GLY A 168 25.51 15.72 -12.16
N ILE A 169 24.74 16.42 -12.99
CA ILE A 169 25.24 17.55 -13.83
C ILE A 169 24.46 18.85 -13.57
N GLU A 170 23.42 18.77 -12.75
CA GLU A 170 22.59 19.89 -12.35
C GLU A 170 23.42 20.92 -11.57
N SER A 171 23.30 22.20 -11.93
CA SER A 171 23.85 23.29 -11.12
C SER A 171 22.93 23.59 -9.94
N GLN A 172 23.44 24.31 -8.94
CA GLN A 172 22.62 24.76 -7.81
C GLN A 172 21.42 25.60 -8.28
N ASP A 173 21.66 26.60 -9.15
CA ASP A 173 20.59 27.42 -9.73
C ASP A 173 19.51 26.59 -10.46
N TYR A 174 19.87 25.43 -11.03
CA TYR A 174 18.91 24.54 -11.67
C TYR A 174 18.04 23.82 -10.64
N VAL A 175 18.64 23.32 -9.56
CA VAL A 175 17.95 22.57 -8.49
C VAL A 175 17.08 23.52 -7.65
N ASP A 176 17.50 24.76 -7.45
CA ASP A 176 16.79 25.78 -6.68
C ASP A 176 15.48 26.24 -7.35
N ASP A 177 15.30 25.96 -8.65
CA ASP A 177 14.03 26.19 -9.34
C ASP A 177 13.08 25.00 -9.13
N PRO A 178 11.96 25.18 -8.40
CA PRO A 178 11.02 24.09 -8.13
C PRO A 178 10.40 23.48 -9.39
N SER A 179 10.40 24.19 -10.54
CA SER A 179 9.89 23.68 -11.81
C SER A 179 10.80 22.63 -12.47
N ASN A 180 12.05 22.53 -12.01
CA ASN A 180 13.04 21.54 -12.42
C ASN A 180 13.07 20.31 -11.50
N CYS A 181 12.14 20.22 -10.55
CA CYS A 181 12.09 19.13 -9.58
C CYS A 181 10.68 18.56 -9.47
N VAL A 182 10.58 17.26 -9.25
CA VAL A 182 9.31 16.55 -9.11
C VAL A 182 9.39 15.55 -7.96
N LEU A 183 8.25 15.30 -7.31
CA LEU A 183 8.12 14.22 -6.34
C LEU A 183 7.69 12.96 -7.07
N MET A 184 8.43 11.87 -6.88
CA MET A 184 8.11 10.57 -7.48
C MET A 184 8.16 9.46 -6.44
N PRO A 185 7.32 8.41 -6.53
CA PRO A 185 7.47 7.25 -5.66
C PRO A 185 8.87 6.65 -5.78
N LEU A 186 9.57 6.47 -4.65
CA LEU A 186 10.92 5.92 -4.62
C LEU A 186 10.98 4.56 -5.32
N GLY A 187 9.95 3.73 -5.13
CA GLY A 187 9.83 2.45 -5.82
C GLY A 187 9.90 2.57 -7.34
N ALA A 188 9.27 3.60 -7.92
CA ALA A 188 9.31 3.83 -9.37
C ALA A 188 10.70 4.19 -9.88
N ILE A 189 11.49 4.91 -9.08
CA ILE A 189 12.88 5.27 -9.40
C ILE A 189 13.76 4.01 -9.32
N VAL A 190 13.63 3.24 -8.24
CA VAL A 190 14.37 1.98 -8.01
C VAL A 190 14.07 0.93 -9.09
N ASP A 191 12.83 0.91 -9.62
CA ASP A 191 12.48 -0.01 -10.71
C ASP A 191 13.05 0.41 -12.08
N ARG A 192 13.27 1.71 -12.31
CA ARG A 192 13.93 2.24 -13.52
C ARG A 192 15.44 2.00 -13.53
N ASP A 193 16.04 1.91 -12.34
CA ASP A 193 17.48 1.74 -12.18
C ASP A 193 17.82 0.63 -11.18
N PRO A 194 18.04 -0.62 -11.66
CA PRO A 194 18.29 -1.77 -10.81
C PRO A 194 19.50 -1.64 -9.89
N GLU A 195 20.49 -0.81 -10.22
CA GLU A 195 21.67 -0.60 -9.35
C GLU A 195 21.26 0.09 -8.04
N LEU A 196 20.20 0.89 -8.04
CA LEU A 196 19.67 1.52 -6.82
C LEU A 196 19.17 0.50 -5.80
N LYS A 197 18.80 -0.72 -6.22
CA LYS A 197 18.37 -1.80 -5.30
C LYS A 197 19.44 -2.17 -4.26
N LYS A 198 20.71 -1.87 -4.55
CA LYS A 198 21.84 -2.14 -3.65
C LYS A 198 22.00 -1.09 -2.55
N ILE A 199 21.49 0.13 -2.76
CA ILE A 199 21.81 1.29 -1.93
C ILE A 199 20.59 2.07 -1.39
N TYR A 200 19.38 1.88 -1.94
CA TYR A 200 18.22 2.70 -1.55
C TYR A 200 17.77 2.54 -0.09
N GLU A 201 18.22 1.49 0.60
CA GLU A 201 17.98 1.26 2.03
C GLU A 201 18.97 2.01 2.93
N ALA A 202 20.01 2.66 2.37
CA ALA A 202 21.02 3.38 3.13
C ALA A 202 20.40 4.49 4.02
N PRO A 203 20.93 4.71 5.23
CA PRO A 203 20.34 5.65 6.18
C PRO A 203 20.45 7.12 5.71
N PRO A 204 19.67 8.04 6.31
CA PRO A 204 19.94 9.48 6.20
C PRO A 204 21.42 9.82 6.46
N GLY A 205 21.94 10.81 5.75
CA GLY A 205 23.36 11.16 5.71
C GLY A 205 24.18 10.40 4.66
N SER A 206 23.58 9.46 3.92
CA SER A 206 24.29 8.73 2.86
C SER A 206 24.28 9.49 1.54
N ALA A 207 25.40 9.47 0.82
CA ALA A 207 25.51 10.00 -0.54
C ALA A 207 26.24 9.01 -1.45
N PHE A 208 25.82 8.96 -2.71
CA PHE A 208 26.34 8.03 -3.70
C PHE A 208 26.46 8.69 -5.08
N GLU A 209 27.49 8.30 -5.83
CA GLU A 209 27.70 8.75 -7.20
C GLU A 209 28.17 7.63 -8.13
N ARG A 210 28.04 7.83 -9.45
CA ARG A 210 28.69 6.99 -10.46
C ARG A 210 29.18 7.79 -11.67
N GLY A 211 30.28 7.34 -12.25
CA GLY A 211 30.92 8.01 -13.38
C GLY A 211 30.14 7.86 -14.69
N GLN A 212 29.54 6.70 -14.93
CA GLN A 212 28.75 6.43 -16.14
C GLN A 212 27.43 5.72 -15.81
N ASP A 213 26.51 5.73 -16.76
CA ASP A 213 25.13 5.25 -16.59
C ASP A 213 25.04 3.75 -16.23
N ASP A 214 26.04 2.94 -16.60
CA ASP A 214 26.10 1.50 -16.33
C ASP A 214 27.14 1.12 -15.25
N GLU A 215 27.79 2.10 -14.63
CA GLU A 215 28.75 1.86 -13.55
C GLU A 215 28.03 1.66 -12.21
N PRO A 216 28.62 0.88 -11.28
CA PRO A 216 28.15 0.79 -9.91
C PRO A 216 28.23 2.15 -9.19
N PHE A 217 27.32 2.37 -8.24
CA PHE A 217 27.40 3.51 -7.34
C PHE A 217 28.54 3.32 -6.32
N ALA A 218 29.34 4.38 -6.13
CA ALA A 218 30.31 4.52 -5.06
C ALA A 218 29.76 5.44 -3.96
N PHE A 219 30.14 5.17 -2.71
CA PHE A 219 29.80 6.04 -1.57
C PHE A 219 30.64 7.32 -1.59
N VAL A 220 30.05 8.44 -1.17
CA VAL A 220 30.73 9.74 -1.07
C VAL A 220 30.90 10.08 0.40
N ASP A 221 32.15 9.99 0.91
CA ASP A 221 32.47 10.13 2.33
C ASP A 221 32.33 11.57 2.87
N ASP A 222 32.51 12.59 2.03
CA ASP A 222 32.60 14.01 2.44
C ASP A 222 31.39 14.87 2.03
N PHE A 223 30.25 14.24 1.70
CA PHE A 223 29.08 15.00 1.29
C PHE A 223 28.35 15.64 2.48
N THR A 224 28.13 16.95 2.42
CA THR A 224 27.26 17.67 3.35
C THR A 224 26.07 18.22 2.56
N PRO A 225 24.82 17.88 2.89
CA PRO A 225 23.65 18.47 2.26
C PRO A 225 23.66 20.01 2.42
N GLY A 226 23.23 20.71 1.36
CA GLY A 226 23.19 22.17 1.31
C GLY A 226 21.94 22.77 1.95
#